data_AF-A0A930VJ23-F1
#
_entry.id   AF-A0A930VJ23-F1
#
_cell.length_a   1.000
_cell.length_b   1.000
_cell.length_c   1.000
_cell.angle_alpha   90.00
_cell.angle_beta   90.00
_cell.angle_gamma   90.00
#
_symmetry.space_group_name_H-M   'P 1'
#
loop_
_entity.id
_entity.type
_entity.pdbx_description
1 polymer ?
#
loop_
_entity_poly.entity_id
_entity_poly.type
_entity_poly.pdbx_seq_one_letter_code
_entity_poly.pdbx_strand_id
1 'polypeptide(L)' 'MPGKAAHVKNEKQYEALKDKGMSKERAARIANSPDASKHGGKSTKKSDSSQGGTTAQKKKAGRQGGKASHS' A
#
# COMPACT_ATOMS: atom_id res chain seq x y z
N MET A 1 -17.38 -25.01 13.36
CA MET A 1 -16.28 -24.04 13.22
C MET A 1 -16.02 -23.42 14.58
N PRO A 2 -14.89 -23.72 15.26
CA PRO A 2 -14.65 -23.15 16.58
C PRO A 2 -14.65 -21.63 16.48
N GLY A 3 -15.54 -21.00 17.24
CA GLY A 3 -15.77 -19.56 17.27
C GLY A 3 -14.50 -18.86 17.74
N LYS A 4 -13.68 -18.41 16.79
CA LYS A 4 -12.60 -17.49 17.09
C LYS A 4 -13.19 -16.10 17.11
N ALA A 5 -13.73 -15.71 18.25
CA ALA A 5 -13.90 -14.29 18.56
C ALA A 5 -12.59 -13.60 18.15
N ALA A 6 -12.68 -12.61 17.26
CA ALA A 6 -11.52 -11.99 16.65
C ALA A 6 -10.79 -11.14 17.70
N HIS A 7 -10.06 -11.79 18.61
CA HIS A 7 -9.20 -11.14 19.57
C HIS A 7 -8.08 -10.45 18.80
N VAL A 8 -8.02 -9.12 18.94
CA VAL A 8 -6.96 -8.32 18.36
C VAL A 8 -5.66 -8.66 19.10
N LYS A 9 -4.69 -9.24 18.40
CA LYS A 9 -3.41 -9.67 19.01
C LYS A 9 -2.56 -8.51 19.53
N ASN A 10 -2.67 -7.34 18.89
CA ASN A 10 -1.94 -6.13 19.26
C ASN A 10 -2.89 -4.95 19.46
N GLU A 11 -3.50 -4.89 20.65
CA GLU A 11 -4.50 -3.86 21.00
C GLU A 11 -3.92 -2.44 20.96
N LYS A 12 -2.67 -2.25 21.41
CA LYS A 12 -1.99 -0.94 21.37
C LYS A 12 -1.87 -0.41 19.94
N GLN A 13 -1.52 -1.28 18.99
CA GLN A 13 -1.43 -0.92 17.58
C GLN A 13 -2.81 -0.65 16.97
N TYR A 14 -3.82 -1.42 17.36
CA TYR A 14 -5.20 -1.22 16.91
C TYR A 14 -5.76 0.15 17.32
N GLU A 15 -5.62 0.52 18.60
CA GLU A 15 -6.06 1.84 19.08
C GLU A 15 -5.27 2.97 18.41
N ALA A 16 -3.94 2.86 18.32
CA ALA A 16 -3.13 3.84 17.62
C ALA A 16 -3.47 3.99 16.12
N LEU A 17 -3.98 2.95 15.47
CA LEU A 17 -4.48 3.02 14.08
C LEU A 17 -5.86 3.68 14.01
N LYS A 18 -6.74 3.43 14.98
CA LYS A 18 -8.03 4.10 15.08
C LYS A 18 -7.88 5.59 15.35
N ASP A 19 -6.97 5.98 16.24
CA ASP A 19 -6.66 7.38 16.54
C ASP A 19 -6.15 8.13 15.31
N LYS A 20 -5.50 7.40 14.38
CA LYS A 20 -5.08 7.91 13.07
C LYS A 20 -6.20 7.97 12.04
N GLY A 21 -7.45 7.69 12.42
CA GLY A 21 -8.62 7.70 11.53
C GLY A 21 -8.81 6.42 10.71
N MET A 22 -8.14 5.33 11.05
CA MET A 22 -8.31 4.06 10.34
C MET A 22 -9.61 3.35 10.76
N SER A 23 -10.28 2.70 9.80
CA SER A 23 -11.46 1.88 10.10
C SER A 23 -11.10 0.70 11.02
N LYS A 24 -12.05 0.33 11.89
CA LYS A 24 -11.89 -0.77 12.86
C LYS A 24 -11.42 -2.06 12.18
N GLU A 25 -12.03 -2.40 11.05
CA GLU A 25 -11.69 -3.63 10.33
C GLU A 25 -10.25 -3.63 9.78
N ARG A 26 -9.81 -2.50 9.22
CA ARG A 26 -8.46 -2.35 8.68
C ARG A 26 -7.42 -2.32 9.80
N ALA A 27 -7.71 -1.65 10.91
CA ALA A 27 -6.86 -1.64 12.10
C ALA A 27 -6.72 -3.05 12.68
N ALA A 28 -7.83 -3.81 12.80
CA ALA A 28 -7.82 -5.17 13.33
C ALA A 28 -7.01 -6.11 12.44
N ARG A 29 -7.13 -6.00 11.10
CA ARG A 29 -6.32 -6.79 10.15
C ARG A 29 -4.82 -6.52 10.31
N ILE A 30 -4.43 -5.26 10.48
CA ILE A 30 -3.02 -4.87 10.68
C ILE A 30 -2.50 -5.36 12.03
N ALA A 31 -3.26 -5.14 13.11
CA ALA A 31 -2.89 -5.54 14.46
C ALA A 31 -2.85 -7.07 14.66
N ASN A 32 -3.58 -7.84 13.85
CA ASN A 32 -3.55 -9.31 13.86
C ASN A 32 -2.44 -9.91 12.98
N SER A 33 -1.77 -9.09 12.16
CA SER A 33 -0.72 -9.54 11.25
C SER A 33 0.67 -9.34 11.89
N PRO A 34 1.41 -10.42 12.18
CA PRO A 34 2.70 -10.35 12.89
C PRO A 34 3.80 -9.60 12.11
N ASP A 35 3.66 -9.49 10.78
CA ASP A 35 4.65 -8.85 9.90
C ASP A 35 4.13 -7.55 9.26
N ALA A 36 3.07 -6.94 9.80
CA ALA A 36 2.49 -5.71 9.26
C ALA A 36 3.52 -4.58 9.04
N SER A 37 4.47 -4.41 9.96
CA SER A 37 5.55 -3.43 9.84
C SER A 37 6.54 -3.76 8.72
N LYS A 38 6.80 -5.05 8.45
CA LYS A 38 7.69 -5.51 7.37
C LYS A 38 6.99 -5.46 6.01
N HIS A 39 5.70 -5.77 5.93
CA HIS A 39 4.93 -5.70 4.69
C HIS A 39 4.50 -4.29 4.32
N GLY A 40 4.16 -3.44 5.29
CA GLY A 40 3.80 -2.04 5.06
C GLY A 40 5.00 -1.11 4.88
N GLY A 41 6.12 -1.41 5.54
CA GLY A 41 7.36 -0.61 5.45
C GLY A 41 8.20 -0.91 4.21
N LYS A 42 8.06 -2.10 3.61
CA LYS A 42 8.68 -2.44 2.32
C LYS A 42 7.85 -1.89 1.16
N SER A 43 7.62 -0.57 1.13
CA SER A 43 7.54 0.10 -0.16
C SER A 43 8.96 0.12 -0.71
N THR A 44 9.40 -1.01 -1.28
CA THR A 44 10.57 -0.98 -2.14
C THR A 44 10.21 0.02 -3.22
N LYS A 45 10.89 1.18 -3.24
CA LYS A 45 10.90 2.08 -4.39
C LYS A 45 11.52 1.31 -5.56
N LYS A 46 10.76 0.38 -6.11
CA LYS A 46 11.09 -0.34 -7.32
C LYS A 46 10.14 0.25 -8.35
N SER A 47 10.56 1.42 -8.84
CA SER A 47 10.35 1.76 -10.24
C SER A 47 10.99 0.66 -11.06
N ASP A 48 10.29 -0.47 -11.18
CA ASP A 48 10.62 -1.44 -12.19
C ASP A 48 10.22 -0.77 -13.50
N SER A 49 11.21 -0.27 -14.23
CA SER A 49 11.03 0.36 -15.53
C SER A 49 10.37 -0.58 -16.55
N SER A 50 10.24 -1.89 -16.24
CA SER A 50 9.51 -2.86 -17.06
C SER A 50 7.99 -2.77 -16.95
N GLN A 51 7.44 -2.22 -15.85
CA GLN A 51 5.98 -2.18 -15.60
C GLN A 51 5.30 -0.88 -16.09
N GLY A 52 5.95 -0.15 -17.00
CA GLY A 52 5.34 0.94 -17.73
C GLY A 52 4.87 2.14 -16.90
N GLY A 53 5.29 2.33 -15.65
CA GLY A 53 4.98 3.51 -14.85
C GLY A 53 3.49 3.79 -14.58
N THR A 54 3.22 4.74 -13.70
CA THR A 54 1.87 5.21 -13.38
C THR A 54 1.23 5.93 -14.58
N THR A 55 -0.10 6.01 -14.63
CA THR A 55 -0.84 6.76 -15.66
C THR A 55 -0.38 8.21 -15.78
N ALA A 56 -0.01 8.86 -14.67
CA ALA A 56 0.55 10.21 -14.66
C ALA A 56 1.92 10.27 -15.35
N GLN A 57 2.79 9.27 -15.11
CA GLN A 57 4.07 9.15 -15.79
C GLN A 57 3.90 8.88 -17.29
N LYS A 58 2.96 7.99 -17.68
CA LYS A 58 2.60 7.75 -19.09
C LYS A 58 2.09 9.02 -19.77
N LYS A 59 1.22 9.79 -19.12
CA LYS A 59 0.69 11.07 -19.62
C LYS A 59 1.79 12.13 -19.78
N LYS A 60 2.74 12.20 -18.84
CA LYS A 60 3.90 13.10 -18.95
C LYS A 60 4.86 12.66 -20.07
N ALA A 61 5.13 11.37 -20.18
CA ALA A 61 5.99 10.80 -21.23
C ALA A 61 5.39 11.02 -22.63
N GLY A 62 4.09 10.79 -22.83
CA GLY A 62 3.41 11.06 -24.10
C GLY A 62 3.47 12.54 -24.54
N ARG A 63 3.60 13.48 -23.58
CA ARG A 63 3.79 14.91 -23.88
C ARG A 63 5.26 15.29 -24.19
N GLN A 64 6.24 14.47 -23.77
CA GLN A 64 7.67 14.71 -24.03
C GLN A 64 8.22 13.88 -25.20
N GLY A 65 7.62 12.74 -25.53
CA GLY A 65 8.10 11.81 -26.57
C GLY A 65 7.52 12.03 -27.97
N GLY A 66 6.49 12.87 -28.15
CA GLY A 66 5.84 13.10 -29.44
C GLY A 66 6.56 14.07 -30.40
N LYS A 67 7.85 14.35 -30.17
CA LYS A 67 8.66 15.31 -30.95
C LYS A 67 10.01 14.70 -31.35
N ALA A 68 10.02 13.45 -31.84
CA ALA A 68 11.15 12.93 -32.60
C ALA A 68 10.68 11.77 -33.50
N SER A 69 11.15 11.81 -34.75
CA SER A 69 10.86 10.91 -35.89
C SER A 69 9.55 11.18 -36.63
N HIS A 70 9.53 11.46 -37.92
CA HIS A 70 10.51 11.99 -38.90
C HIS A 70 9.67 12.36 -40.15
N SER A 71 10.25 13.19 -41.02
CA SER A 71 9.80 13.50 -42.39
C SER A 71 9.33 12.29 -43.18
#